data_AF-A0A6N8XD63-F1
#
_entry.id   AF-A0A6N8XD63-F1
#
_cell.length_a   1.000
_cell.length_b   1.000
_cell.length_c   1.000
_cell.angle_alpha   90.00
_cell.angle_beta   90.00
_cell.angle_gamma   90.00
#
_symmetry.space_group_name_H-M   'P 1'
#
loop_
_entity.id
_entity.type
_entity.pdbx_description
1 polymer ?
#
loop_
_entity_poly.entity_id
_entity_poly.type
_entity_poly.pdbx_seq_one_letter_code
_entity_poly.pdbx_strand_id
1 'polypeptide(L)'
;MTKAAAPQPYLRRRGRLTTAQARALGRLSGRYLVDLPETAIDAGFWRGVFGRVGPLAIETCFGNGAALAHLAKSHPTWNCLGVDVYRPGFGALILACERDALD
;
A
#
# COMPACT_ATOMS: atom_id res chain seq x y z
N MET A 1 22.65 -34.24 11.06
CA MET A 1 21.78 -33.08 11.31
C MET A 1 22.16 -31.97 10.34
N THR A 2 21.35 -31.71 9.32
CA THR A 2 21.64 -30.70 8.30
C THR A 2 21.26 -29.32 8.86
N LYS A 3 22.24 -28.42 8.99
CA LYS A 3 22.01 -27.05 9.44
C LYS A 3 21.14 -26.33 8.39
N ALA A 4 19.91 -25.98 8.74
CA ALA A 4 19.06 -25.16 7.89
C ALA A 4 19.78 -23.82 7.60
N ALA A 5 19.83 -23.43 6.32
CA ALA A 5 20.38 -22.15 5.92
C ALA A 5 19.55 -21.02 6.54
N ALA A 6 20.22 -20.03 7.13
CA ALA A 6 19.55 -18.86 7.68
C ALA A 6 18.80 -18.11 6.55
N PRO A 7 17.60 -17.58 6.80
CA PRO A 7 16.84 -16.83 5.80
C PRO A 7 17.69 -15.66 5.30
N GLN A 8 17.89 -15.61 3.98
CA GLN A 8 18.59 -14.49 3.34
C GLN A 8 17.66 -13.27 3.32
N PRO A 9 18.07 -12.10 3.86
CA PRO A 9 17.27 -10.91 3.76
C PRO A 9 17.12 -10.51 2.29
N TYR A 10 15.90 -10.28 1.85
CA TYR A 10 15.64 -9.76 0.52
C TYR A 10 16.33 -8.40 0.36
N LEU A 11 17.34 -8.34 -0.51
CA LEU A 11 18.02 -7.10 -0.87
C LEU A 11 17.02 -6.18 -1.58
N ARG A 12 16.67 -5.06 -0.93
CA ARG A 12 15.82 -4.04 -1.51
C ARG A 12 16.43 -3.56 -2.83
N ARG A 13 15.80 -3.90 -3.96
CA ARG A 13 16.08 -3.22 -5.22
C ARG A 13 15.69 -1.76 -5.05
N ARG A 14 16.67 -0.86 -4.97
CA ARG A 14 16.44 0.60 -4.96
C ARG A 14 15.98 1.02 -6.36
N GLY A 15 14.71 0.79 -6.67
CA GLY A 15 14.09 1.41 -7.84
C GLY A 15 14.06 2.93 -7.63
N ARG A 16 14.38 3.69 -8.68
CA ARG A 16 14.34 5.15 -8.65
C ARG A 16 12.91 5.62 -8.89
N LEU A 17 12.42 6.51 -8.04
CA LEU A 17 11.14 7.19 -8.26
C LEU A 17 11.23 8.04 -9.54
N THR A 18 10.19 7.99 -10.37
CA THR A 18 10.03 9.00 -11.43
C THR A 18 9.66 10.34 -10.81
N THR A 19 9.86 11.44 -11.55
CA THR A 19 9.47 12.79 -11.10
C THR A 19 7.98 12.85 -10.73
N ALA A 20 7.12 12.19 -11.52
CA ALA A 20 5.69 12.14 -11.25
C ALA A 20 5.39 11.39 -9.95
N GLN A 21 6.00 10.23 -9.73
CA GLN A 21 5.82 9.43 -8.51
C GLN A 21 6.29 10.19 -7.26
N ALA A 22 7.44 10.85 -7.33
CA ALA A 22 7.96 11.65 -6.22
C ALA A 22 7.04 12.83 -5.87
N ARG A 23 6.51 13.53 -6.89
CA ARG A 23 5.55 14.62 -6.69
C ARG A 23 4.23 14.13 -6.09
N ALA A 24 3.70 13.02 -6.60
CA ALA A 24 2.46 12.43 -6.10
C ALA A 24 2.60 12.00 -4.64
N LEU A 25 3.70 11.31 -4.30
CA LEU A 25 4.03 10.97 -2.91
C LEU A 25 4.10 12.21 -2.01
N GLY A 26 4.77 13.28 -2.46
CA GLY A 26 4.86 14.51 -1.66
C GLY A 26 3.52 15.23 -1.44
N ARG A 27 2.61 15.16 -2.41
CA ARG A 27 1.29 15.82 -2.34
C ARG A 27 0.24 15.00 -1.60
N LEU A 28 0.26 13.68 -1.78
CA LEU A 28 -0.85 12.79 -1.45
C LEU A 28 -0.51 11.75 -0.38
N SER A 29 0.71 11.77 0.17
CA SER A 29 1.10 10.87 1.26
C SER A 29 0.14 10.94 2.45
N GLY A 30 -0.26 12.14 2.87
CA GLY A 30 -1.18 12.33 3.99
C GLY A 30 -2.59 11.78 3.74
N ARG A 31 -2.94 11.42 2.50
CA ARG A 31 -4.20 10.77 2.16
C ARG A 31 -4.08 9.25 2.06
N TYR A 32 -3.04 8.76 1.39
CA TYR A 32 -2.94 7.34 1.03
C TYR A 32 -1.95 6.52 1.87
N LEU A 33 -1.05 7.16 2.63
CA LEU A 33 -0.14 6.46 3.51
C LEU A 33 -0.66 6.49 4.94
N VAL A 34 -0.53 5.35 5.61
CA VAL A 34 -0.99 5.16 6.98
C VAL A 34 0.22 4.93 7.85
N ASP A 35 0.39 5.79 8.86
CA ASP A 35 1.34 5.55 9.93
C ASP A 35 0.74 4.53 10.91
N LEU A 36 1.46 3.43 11.12
CA LEU A 36 1.01 2.37 12.02
C LEU A 36 1.50 2.67 13.45
N PRO A 37 0.64 2.50 14.47
CA PRO A 37 1.07 2.64 15.85
C PRO A 37 2.00 1.49 16.25
N GLU A 38 2.78 1.71 17.31
CA GLU A 38 3.57 0.64 17.95
C GLU A 38 2.70 -0.30 18.82
N THR A 39 1.43 0.03 19.01
CA THR A 39 0.46 -0.77 19.75
C THR A 39 -0.29 -1.76 18.86
N ALA A 40 -0.99 -2.71 19.48
CA ALA A 40 -1.86 -3.63 18.75
C ALA A 40 -2.91 -2.86 17.93
N ILE A 41 -3.12 -3.31 16.69
CA ILE A 41 -4.09 -2.78 15.76
C ILE A 41 -5.30 -3.72 15.72
N ASP A 42 -6.50 -3.15 15.80
CA ASP A 42 -7.75 -3.89 15.70
C ASP A 42 -8.63 -3.37 14.56
N ALA A 43 -9.86 -3.89 14.46
CA ALA A 43 -10.82 -3.44 13.47
C ALA A 43 -11.27 -1.97 13.67
N GLY A 44 -11.20 -1.45 14.89
CA GLY A 44 -11.54 -0.06 15.23
C GLY A 44 -10.54 0.92 14.61
N PHE A 45 -9.25 0.60 14.67
CA PHE A 45 -8.21 1.38 13.98
C PHE A 45 -8.49 1.51 12.49
N TRP A 46 -8.75 0.39 11.79
CA TRP A 46 -9.00 0.42 10.34
C TRP A 46 -10.28 1.17 9.98
N ARG A 47 -11.33 1.09 10.80
CA ARG A 47 -12.53 1.92 10.61
C ARG A 47 -12.20 3.42 10.70
N GLY A 48 -11.32 3.81 11.61
CA GLY A 48 -10.84 5.19 11.73
C GLY A 48 -10.03 5.63 10.50
N VAL A 49 -9.10 4.79 10.03
CA VAL A 49 -8.27 5.05 8.84
C VAL A 49 -9.11 5.26 7.59
N PHE A 50 -10.07 4.37 7.32
CA PHE A 50 -10.91 4.45 6.11
C PHE A 50 -12.13 5.36 6.26
N GLY A 51 -12.46 5.81 7.48
CA GLY A 51 -13.67 6.61 7.75
C GLY A 51 -15.00 5.89 7.48
N ARG A 52 -14.97 4.58 7.21
CA ARG A 52 -16.14 3.78 6.84
C ARG A 52 -16.02 2.32 7.29
N VAL A 53 -17.15 1.63 7.26
CA VAL A 53 -17.22 0.18 7.50
C VAL A 53 -17.39 -0.54 6.16
N GLY A 54 -16.50 -1.48 5.87
CA GLY A 54 -16.55 -2.32 4.67
C GLY A 54 -15.58 -3.49 4.78
N PRO A 55 -15.68 -4.50 3.89
CA PRO A 55 -14.70 -5.58 3.81
C PRO A 55 -13.28 -5.01 3.63
N LEU A 56 -12.31 -5.54 4.37
CA LEU A 56 -10.90 -5.16 4.26
C LEU A 56 -10.17 -6.16 3.37
N ALA A 57 -9.74 -5.72 2.19
CA ALA A 57 -8.81 -6.45 1.34
C ALA A 57 -7.38 -5.96 1.58
N ILE A 58 -6.45 -6.90 1.77
CA ILE A 58 -5.04 -6.60 1.97
C ILE A 58 -4.24 -7.27 0.87
N GLU A 59 -3.47 -6.48 0.12
CA GLU A 59 -2.52 -6.98 -0.87
C GLU A 59 -1.09 -6.76 -0.36
N THR A 60 -0.42 -7.85 -0.01
CA THR A 60 1.00 -7.85 0.36
C THR A 60 1.87 -8.00 -0.88
N CYS A 61 2.99 -7.27 -0.93
CA CYS A 61 3.88 -7.24 -2.09
C CYS A 61 3.16 -6.80 -3.38
N PHE A 62 2.34 -5.75 -3.28
CA PHE A 62 1.51 -5.23 -4.38
C PHE A 62 2.30 -4.72 -5.60
N GLY A 63 3.62 -4.59 -5.52
CA GLY A 63 4.49 -4.25 -6.63
C GLY A 63 4.21 -2.84 -7.14
N ASN A 64 3.60 -2.70 -8.32
CA ASN A 64 3.22 -1.39 -8.89
C ASN A 64 1.79 -0.96 -8.50
N GLY A 65 1.02 -1.81 -7.82
CA GLY A 65 -0.33 -1.52 -7.35
C GLY A 65 -1.44 -1.63 -8.40
N ALA A 66 -1.15 -2.14 -9.61
CA ALA A 66 -2.15 -2.24 -10.67
C ALA A 66 -3.33 -3.16 -10.29
N ALA A 67 -3.04 -4.31 -9.65
CA ALA A 67 -4.08 -5.23 -9.18
C ALA A 67 -4.92 -4.60 -8.06
N LEU A 68 -4.26 -3.99 -7.07
CA LEU A 68 -4.95 -3.31 -5.97
C LEU A 68 -5.86 -2.17 -6.44
N ALA A 69 -5.37 -1.31 -7.35
CA ALA A 69 -6.18 -0.23 -7.91
C ALA A 69 -7.39 -0.78 -8.69
N HIS A 70 -7.21 -1.87 -9.44
CA HIS A 70 -8.31 -2.55 -10.10
C HIS A 70 -9.33 -3.11 -9.10
N LEU A 71 -8.87 -3.74 -8.02
CA LEU A 71 -9.74 -4.26 -6.96
C LEU A 71 -10.58 -3.16 -6.32
N ALA A 72 -9.94 -2.04 -5.93
CA ALA A 72 -10.61 -0.89 -5.33
C ALA A 72 -11.66 -0.27 -6.27
N LYS A 73 -11.33 -0.16 -7.56
CA LYS A 73 -12.26 0.34 -8.58
C LYS A 73 -13.45 -0.59 -8.80
N SER A 74 -13.23 -1.90 -8.82
CA SER A 74 -14.27 -2.91 -9.00
C SER A 74 -15.15 -3.08 -7.76
N HIS A 75 -14.66 -2.72 -6.57
CA HIS A 75 -15.39 -2.83 -5.31
C HIS A 75 -15.33 -1.52 -4.50
N PRO A 76 -16.09 -0.47 -4.89
CA PRO A 76 -16.01 0.84 -4.26
C PRO A 76 -16.34 0.87 -2.76
N THR A 77 -17.03 -0.16 -2.24
CA THR A 77 -17.38 -0.29 -0.81
C THR A 77 -16.33 -1.04 0.01
N TRP A 78 -15.29 -1.58 -0.62
CA TRP A 78 -14.23 -2.32 0.06
C TRP A 78 -13.10 -1.39 0.48
N ASN A 79 -12.59 -1.60 1.68
CA ASN A 79 -11.37 -0.98 2.17
C ASN A 79 -10.18 -1.75 1.60
N CYS A 80 -9.35 -1.11 0.78
CA CYS A 80 -8.22 -1.76 0.11
C CYS A 80 -6.90 -1.25 0.69
N LEU A 81 -6.08 -2.15 1.25
CA LEU A 81 -4.80 -1.83 1.87
C LEU A 81 -3.65 -2.52 1.13
N GLY A 82 -2.70 -1.73 0.63
CA GLY A 82 -1.46 -2.22 0.06
C GLY A 82 -0.33 -2.22 1.08
N VAL A 83 0.37 -3.35 1.22
CA VAL A 83 1.58 -3.45 2.04
C VAL A 83 2.76 -3.86 1.16
N ASP A 84 3.78 -3.01 1.05
CA ASP A 84 4.98 -3.32 0.27
C ASP A 84 6.22 -2.64 0.89
N VAL A 85 7.41 -3.10 0.52
CA VAL A 85 8.69 -2.48 0.86
C VAL A 85 9.31 -1.72 -0.32
N TYR A 86 8.76 -1.89 -1.53
CA TYR A 86 9.19 -1.30 -2.78
C TYR A 86 8.61 0.12 -2.98
N ARG A 87 9.37 1.12 -2.54
CA ARG A 87 8.95 2.55 -2.57
C ARG A 87 8.40 3.06 -3.92
N PRO A 88 8.96 2.72 -5.10
CA PRO A 88 8.38 3.15 -6.36
C PRO A 88 6.96 2.63 -6.61
N GLY A 89 6.62 1.48 -6.03
CA GLY A 89 5.27 0.93 -6.03
C GLY A 89 4.25 1.86 -5.43
N PHE A 90 4.57 2.48 -4.29
CA PHE A 90 3.70 3.42 -3.60
C PHE A 90 3.37 4.62 -4.49
N GLY A 91 4.37 5.20 -5.14
CA GLY A 91 4.16 6.31 -6.06
C GLY A 91 3.34 5.91 -7.29
N ALA A 92 3.52 4.69 -7.81
CA ALA A 92 2.73 4.18 -8.92
C ALA A 92 1.25 3.97 -8.53
N LEU A 93 1.00 3.39 -7.35
CA LEU A 93 -0.34 3.17 -6.82
C LEU A 93 -1.05 4.50 -6.54
N ILE A 94 -0.40 5.46 -5.88
CA ILE A 94 -0.98 6.79 -5.61
C ILE A 94 -1.36 7.50 -6.93
N LEU A 95 -0.52 7.42 -7.95
CA LEU A 95 -0.85 7.97 -9.28
C LEU A 95 -2.06 7.26 -9.92
N ALA A 96 -2.19 5.95 -9.73
CA ALA A 96 -3.36 5.21 -10.20
C ALA A 96 -4.62 5.64 -9.45
N CYS A 97 -4.55 5.81 -8.12
CA CYS A 97 -5.66 6.31 -7.32
C CYS A 97 -6.06 7.74 -7.73
N GLU A 98 -5.10 8.64 -7.92
CA GLU A 98 -5.38 10.03 -8.38
C GLU A 98 -6.04 10.02 -9.77
N ARG A 99 -5.53 9.21 -10.71
CA ARG A 99 -6.08 9.09 -12.07
C ARG A 99 -7.52 8.54 -12.06
N ASP A 100 -7.77 7.52 -11.25
CA ASP A 100 -9.04 6.80 -11.23
C ASP A 100 -10.01 7.35 -10.16
N ALA A 101 -9.64 8.44 -9.49
CA ALA A 101 -10.38 9.08 -8.40
C ALA A 101 -10.79 8.09 -7.28
N LEU A 102 -9.86 7.20 -6.91
CA LEU A 102 -10.06 6.22 -5.84
C LEU A 102 -9.83 6.87 -4.47
N ASP A 103 -10.69 6.53 -3.52
CA ASP A 103 -10.59 6.94 -2.11
C ASP A 103 -10.28 5.74 -1.22
#